data_AF-A0AAU3RHK5-F1
#
_entry.id   AF-A0AAU3RHK5-F1
#
_cell.length_a   1.000
_cell.length_b   1.000
_cell.length_c   1.000
_cell.angle_alpha   90.00
_cell.angle_beta   90.00
_cell.angle_gamma   90.00
#
_symmetry.space_group_name_H-M   'P 1'
#
loop_
_entity.id
_entity.type
_entity.pdbx_description
1 polymer ?
#
loop_
_entity_poly.entity_id
_entity_poly.type
_entity_poly.pdbx_seq_one_letter_code
_entity_poly.pdbx_strand_id
1 'polypeptide(L)' 'MTAIEQYMIDTYRASQQGAPMPPPPGRDDVAVLRSLRSYEQARAVLDGRSGRHPWRAALRRMFVRPRAC' A
#
# COMPACT_ATOMS: atom_id res chain seq x y z
N MET A 1 5.02 -2.75 23.64
CA MET A 1 5.50 -3.77 22.71
C MET A 1 4.98 -3.41 21.32
N THR A 2 5.87 -3.06 20.40
CA THR A 2 5.51 -2.64 19.04
C THR A 2 5.50 -3.83 18.07
N ALA A 3 4.85 -3.69 16.91
CA ALA A 3 4.81 -4.75 15.90
C ALA A 3 6.20 -5.13 15.37
N ILE A 4 7.11 -4.14 15.31
CA ILE A 4 8.50 -4.33 14.90
C ILE A 4 9.29 -5.08 15.97
N GLU A 5 9.13 -4.72 17.25
CA GLU A 5 9.76 -5.44 18.37
C GLU A 5 9.35 -6.91 18.41
N GLN A 6 8.06 -7.20 18.22
CA GLN A 6 7.56 -8.58 18.19
C GLN A 6 8.14 -9.36 17.00
N TYR A 7 8.14 -8.75 15.81
CA TYR A 7 8.70 -9.36 14.61
C TYR A 7 10.19 -9.72 14.78
N MET A 8 10.99 -8.89 15.45
CA MET A 8 12.39 -9.20 15.74
C MET A 8 12.55 -10.43 16.63
N ILE A 9 11.68 -10.62 17.62
CA ILE A 9 11.72 -11.79 18.50
C ILE A 9 11.29 -13.04 17.74
N ASP A 10 10.24 -12.95 16.93
CA ASP A 10 9.70 -14.09 16.18
C ASP A 10 10.64 -14.55 15.07
N THR A 11 11.32 -13.62 14.40
CA THR A 11 12.37 -13.96 13.42
C THR A 11 13.56 -14.67 14.07
N TYR A 12 14.00 -14.22 15.24
CA TYR A 12 15.05 -14.89 16.01
C TYR A 12 14.64 -16.31 16.45
N ARG A 13 13.39 -16.51 16.88
CA ARG A 13 12.90 -17.86 17.21
C ARG A 13 12.81 -18.76 15.99
N ALA A 14 12.33 -18.24 14.86
CA ALA A 14 12.20 -18.99 13.63
C ALA A 14 13.57 -19.47 13.11
N SER A 15 14.60 -18.63 13.18
CA SER A 15 15.97 -19.01 12.79
C SER A 15 16.54 -20.10 13.68
N GLN A 16 16.31 -20.02 15.00
CA GLN A 16 16.77 -21.04 15.96
C GLN A 16 16.09 -22.39 15.77
N GLN A 17 14.84 -22.41 15.30
CA GLN A 17 14.05 -23.63 15.13
C GLN A 17 14.10 -24.19 13.69
N GLY A 18 14.80 -23.51 12.77
CA GLY A 18 14.79 -23.86 11.34
C GLY A 18 13.40 -23.69 10.70
N ALA A 19 12.52 -22.92 11.32
CA ALA A 19 11.17 -22.66 10.83
C ALA A 19 11.20 -21.54 9.75
N PRO A 20 10.21 -21.51 8.83
CA PRO A 20 10.11 -20.44 7.84
C PRO A 20 9.97 -19.08 8.52
N MET A 21 10.65 -18.08 7.97
CA MET A 21 10.63 -16.72 8.50
C MET A 21 9.22 -16.13 8.42
N PRO A 22 8.71 -15.46 9.48
CA PRO A 22 7.43 -14.76 9.40
C PRO A 22 7.48 -13.67 8.33
N PRO A 23 6.35 -13.36 7.66
CA PRO A 23 6.29 -12.27 6.70
C PRO A 23 6.58 -10.93 7.41
N PRO A 24 7.33 -10.02 6.76
CA PRO A 24 7.63 -8.74 7.37
C PRO A 24 6.35 -7.94 7.62
N PRO A 25 6.24 -7.24 8.77
CA PRO A 25 5.16 -6.31 9.01
C PRO A 25 5.17 -5.25 7.92
N GLY A 26 4.00 -4.99 7.34
CA GLY A 26 3.82 -4.04 6.26
C GLY A 26 4.03 -4.57 4.84
N ARG A 27 4.30 -5.88 4.68
CA ARG A 27 4.39 -6.53 3.35
C ARG A 27 3.20 -6.22 2.45
N ASP A 28 2.00 -6.25 3.05
CA ASP A 28 0.74 -6.12 2.31
C ASP A 28 0.05 -4.77 2.50
N ASP A 29 0.69 -3.82 3.20
CA ASP A 29 0.07 -2.51 3.48
C ASP A 29 -0.22 -1.74 2.20
N VAL A 30 0.68 -1.80 1.22
CA VAL A 30 0.47 -1.17 -0.09
C VAL A 30 -0.69 -1.83 -0.84
N ALA A 31 -0.85 -3.15 -0.71
CA ALA A 31 -1.96 -3.88 -1.31
C ALA A 31 -3.29 -3.51 -0.65
N VAL A 32 -3.31 -3.39 0.68
CA VAL A 32 -4.47 -2.94 1.47
C VAL A 32 -4.83 -1.48 1.12
N LEU A 33 -3.86 -0.59 1.02
CA LEU A 33 -4.10 0.79 0.60
C LEU A 33 -4.64 0.87 -0.83
N ARG A 34 -4.18 -0.01 -1.72
CA ARG A 34 -4.70 -0.11 -3.10
C ARG A 34 -6.13 -0.66 -3.12
N SER A 35 -6.48 -1.63 -2.29
CA SER A 35 -7.83 -2.19 -2.21
C SER A 35 -8.82 -1.17 -1.63
N LEU A 36 -8.46 -0.51 -0.53
CA LEU A 36 -9.24 0.59 0.06
C LEU A 36 -9.50 1.70 -0.95
N ARG A 37 -8.46 2.11 -1.68
CA ARG A 37 -8.59 3.11 -2.75
C ARG A 37 -9.55 2.67 -3.86
N SER A 38 -9.54 1.39 -4.22
CA SER A 38 -10.41 0.85 -5.26
C SER A 38 -11.85 0.76 -4.79
N TYR A 39 -12.05 0.41 -3.52
CA TYR A 39 -13.34 0.40 -2.86
C TYR A 39 -13.98 1.80 -2.82
N GLU A 40 -13.22 2.81 -2.38
CA GLU A 40 -13.69 4.21 -2.37
C GLU A 40 -14.02 4.73 -3.78
N GLN A 41 -13.24 4.33 -4.78
CA GLN A 41 -13.52 4.65 -6.18
C GLN A 41 -14.83 4.01 -6.68
N ALA A 42 -15.07 2.75 -6.35
CA ALA A 42 -16.32 2.08 -6.68
C ALA A 42 -17.52 2.73 -5.96
N ARG A 43 -17.37 3.05 -4.68
CA ARG A 43 -18.38 3.76 -3.90
C ARG A 43 -18.72 5.12 -4.49
N ALA A 44 -17.73 5.90 -4.91
CA ALA A 44 -17.96 7.18 -5.56
C ALA A 44 -18.76 7.03 -6.87
N VAL A 45 -18.51 5.99 -7.66
CA VAL A 45 -19.27 5.70 -8.88
C VAL A 45 -20.72 5.33 -8.56
N LEU A 46 -20.94 4.52 -7.52
CA LEU A 46 -22.30 4.19 -7.05
C LEU A 46 -23.06 5.44 -6.57
N ASP A 47 -22.35 6.40 -5.97
CA ASP A 47 -22.91 7.70 -5.58
C ASP A 47 -23.11 8.67 -6.78
N GLY A 48 -22.91 8.21 -8.02
CA GLY A 48 -23.03 9.03 -9.23
C GLY A 48 -21.89 10.05 -9.43
N ARG A 49 -20.84 9.99 -8.61
CA ARG A 49 -19.64 10.82 -8.73
C ARG A 49 -18.63 10.14 -9.65
N SER A 50 -17.85 10.92 -10.40
CA SER A 50 -16.78 10.34 -11.21
C SER A 50 -15.73 9.70 -10.29
N GLY A 51 -15.61 8.37 -10.31
CA GLY A 51 -14.65 7.63 -9.47
C GLY A 51 -13.18 8.03 -9.70
N ARG A 52 -12.90 8.79 -10.76
CA ARG A 52 -11.58 9.37 -11.06
C ARG A 52 -11.51 10.80 -10.53
N HIS A 53 -10.74 11.01 -9.48
CA HIS A 53 -10.55 12.35 -8.93
C HIS A 53 -9.75 13.22 -9.92
N PRO A 54 -10.25 14.40 -10.34
CA PRO A 54 -9.64 15.23 -11.39
C PRO A 54 -8.19 15.66 -11.11
N TRP A 55 -7.81 15.87 -9.84
CA TRP A 55 -6.44 16.23 -9.47
C TRP A 55 -5.41 15.15 -9.83
N ARG A 56 -5.81 13.89 -10.00
CA ARG A 56 -4.88 12.84 -10.43
C ARG A 56 -4.46 12.97 -11.88
N ALA A 57 -5.36 13.43 -12.74
CA ALA A 57 -5.01 13.77 -14.11
C ALA A 57 -4.03 14.96 -14.12
N ALA A 58 -4.25 15.93 -13.22
CA ALA A 58 -3.35 17.07 -13.04
C ALA A 58 -1.96 16.66 -12.51
N LEU A 59 -1.89 15.84 -11.45
CA LEU A 59 -0.61 15.33 -10.93
C LEU A 59 0.11 14.45 -11.95
N ARG A 60 -0.60 13.56 -12.65
CA ARG A 60 0.02 12.75 -13.70
C ARG A 60 0.58 13.65 -14.80
N ARG A 61 -0.11 14.73 -15.19
CA ARG A 61 0.44 15.74 -16.11
C ARG A 61 1.68 16.44 -15.55
N MET A 62 1.74 16.76 -14.25
CA MET A 62 2.93 17.35 -13.64
C MET A 62 4.13 16.40 -13.63
N PHE A 63 3.91 15.13 -13.29
CA PHE A 63 4.99 14.12 -13.20
C PHE A 63 5.42 13.55 -14.57
N VAL A 64 4.55 13.57 -15.57
CA VAL A 64 4.85 13.08 -16.93
C VAL A 64 5.33 14.22 -17.85
N ARG A 65 5.39 15.46 -17.36
CA ARG A 65 5.92 16.58 -18.14
C ARG A 65 7.40 16.27 -18.45
N PRO A 66 7.78 16.03 -19.73
CA PRO A 66 9.18 15.82 -20.06
C PRO A 66 9.94 17.07 -19.62
N ARG A 67 11.05 16.89 -18.92
CA ARG A 67 12.02 17.97 -18.73
C ARG A 67 12.37 18.44 -20.14
N ALA A 68 12.04 19.69 -20.47
CA ALA A 68 12.54 20.28 -21.70
C ALA A 68 14.06 20.26 -21.62
N CYS A 69 14.69 19.53 -22.54
CA CYS A 69 16.13 19.64 -22.81
C CYS A 69 16.43 21.00 -23.43
#